data_AF-A0A7Y8HBZ5-F1
#
_entry.id   AF-A0A7Y8HBZ5-F1
#
_cell.length_a   1.000
_cell.length_b   1.000
_cell.length_c   1.000
_cell.angle_alpha   90.00
_cell.angle_beta   90.00
_cell.angle_gamma   90.00
#
_symmetry.space_group_name_H-M   'P 1'
#
loop_
_entity.id
_entity.type
_entity.pdbx_description
1 polymer ?
#
loop_
_entity_poly.entity_id
_entity_poly.type
_entity_poly.pdbx_seq_one_letter_code
_entity_poly.pdbx_strand_id
1 'polypeptide(L)'
;MEINLKKLRELIEKHARPRWMQKEKAWHLRDGGGEAYLQDILEKASPFLKKENIAKDARSAVLNALKQHYNLLAAYDMMYAIAFINQVDEESFKPRIRELLYGPEDEEIRLRRFLDWAKVESLPGEAKKKGFKLTVASYLLAMTDPRRYPFCKPSVYNKSSFFLIGEEAKKSDPVEKWVHCKEFYSQVLKLLEKDYGLVDGNLLDVHSLLYLFVEKEPPLDPVVKKPPPDAHLLELLMEKHNAVLYGPPGTGKTREAFQLAHWWRAKFGQESVFQVTFHPSYCYEDFIEGFRPTSDGSGFELKEGIFKRICKKASAAPDINFLIIIDEINRGDVARILGELITLIEGDKRGQNYATLLPISKEPFWVPENLYILGTMNTADKSISLMDLAIRRRFLFYPLRSNPSVLEDNKDFHQEIQGISLSQVLIGINQRLLAAGIDRDRELGHSFLIIPKNKENPLEILRNRFMYEIYPLIEEYCYADRSLVEKILGQMVDQMGILDEEIFDNDEKFIDCLNALSESK
;
A
#
# COMPACT_ATOMS: atom_id res chain seq x y z
N MET A 1 -26.31 15.14 -9.25
CA MET A 1 -25.41 13.98 -9.07
C MET A 1 -26.06 12.76 -9.67
N GLU A 2 -25.38 12.05 -10.57
CA GLU A 2 -25.89 10.86 -11.27
C GLU A 2 -25.06 9.63 -10.87
N ILE A 3 -25.70 8.62 -10.27
CA ILE A 3 -25.06 7.38 -9.84
C ILE A 3 -25.11 6.37 -10.99
N ASN A 4 -24.00 5.71 -11.30
CA ASN A 4 -23.93 4.57 -12.21
C ASN A 4 -24.68 3.38 -11.62
N LEU A 5 -25.99 3.34 -11.87
CA LEU A 5 -26.90 2.34 -11.32
C LEU A 5 -26.56 0.92 -11.78
N LYS A 6 -26.09 0.76 -13.02
CA LYS A 6 -25.68 -0.55 -13.55
C LYS A 6 -24.53 -1.10 -12.70
N LYS A 7 -23.48 -0.32 -12.49
CA LYS A 7 -22.31 -0.74 -11.71
C LYS A 7 -22.64 -0.93 -10.23
N LEU A 8 -23.49 -0.07 -9.65
CA LEU A 8 -23.97 -0.25 -8.28
C LEU A 8 -24.71 -1.59 -8.11
N ARG A 9 -25.63 -1.93 -9.01
CA ARG A 9 -26.33 -3.22 -8.98
C ARG A 9 -25.37 -4.39 -9.13
N GLU A 10 -24.43 -4.33 -10.08
CA GLU A 10 -23.40 -5.37 -10.25
C GLU A 10 -22.61 -5.63 -8.96
N LEU A 11 -22.18 -4.57 -8.27
CA LEU A 11 -21.48 -4.68 -6.99
C LEU A 11 -22.35 -5.28 -5.89
N ILE A 12 -23.62 -4.86 -5.80
CA ILE A 12 -24.58 -5.41 -4.84
C ILE A 12 -24.75 -6.91 -5.09
N GLU A 13 -25.02 -7.32 -6.33
CA GLU A 13 -25.22 -8.72 -6.71
C GLU A 13 -23.99 -9.59 -6.44
N LYS A 14 -22.80 -9.05 -6.70
CA LYS A 14 -21.55 -9.79 -6.58
C LYS A 14 -21.06 -9.92 -5.13
N HIS A 15 -21.15 -8.84 -4.34
CA HIS A 15 -20.49 -8.77 -3.03
C HIS A 15 -21.46 -8.75 -1.86
N ALA A 16 -22.64 -8.16 -2.04
CA ALA A 16 -23.61 -7.99 -0.95
C ALA A 16 -24.67 -9.11 -0.94
N ARG A 17 -25.32 -9.39 -2.08
CA ARG A 17 -26.42 -10.36 -2.18
C ARG A 17 -26.09 -11.79 -1.74
N PRO A 18 -24.90 -12.36 -2.00
CA PRO A 18 -24.55 -13.68 -1.50
C PRO A 18 -24.52 -13.74 0.03
N ARG A 19 -24.14 -12.64 0.69
CA ARG A 19 -24.18 -12.51 2.16
C ARG A 19 -25.63 -12.35 2.67
N TRP A 20 -26.54 -11.77 1.87
CA TRP A 20 -27.96 -11.59 2.23
C TRP A 20 -28.72 -12.91 2.25
N MET A 21 -28.46 -13.81 1.30
CA MET A 21 -29.20 -15.07 1.16
C MET A 21 -28.78 -16.18 2.12
N GLN A 22 -27.69 -16.01 2.87
CA GLN A 22 -27.18 -17.02 3.81
C GLN A 22 -27.75 -16.92 5.25
N LYS A 23 -28.64 -15.96 5.55
CA LYS A 23 -29.20 -15.74 6.90
C LYS A 23 -30.73 -15.87 6.90
N GLU A 24 -31.26 -16.84 7.66
CA GLU A 24 -32.70 -17.24 7.65
C GLU A 24 -33.67 -16.29 8.37
N LYS A 25 -33.20 -15.26 9.12
CA LYS A 25 -34.09 -14.28 9.77
C LYS A 25 -33.46 -12.89 9.76
N ALA A 26 -34.19 -11.93 9.17
CA ALA A 26 -33.98 -10.47 9.21
C ALA A 26 -32.54 -10.00 9.01
N TRP A 27 -32.18 -9.68 7.78
CA TRP A 27 -30.88 -9.08 7.48
C TRP A 27 -30.84 -7.60 7.90
N HIS A 28 -29.91 -7.26 8.77
CA HIS A 28 -29.44 -5.88 8.98
C HIS A 28 -28.07 -5.75 8.30
N LEU A 29 -27.79 -4.65 7.59
CA LEU A 29 -26.51 -4.34 6.91
C LEU A 29 -25.26 -4.31 7.82
N ARG A 30 -25.43 -4.69 9.08
CA ARG A 30 -24.44 -4.63 10.16
C ARG A 30 -23.70 -5.94 10.37
N ASP A 31 -23.99 -6.95 9.56
CA ASP A 31 -23.63 -8.32 9.86
C ASP A 31 -23.01 -9.05 8.65
N GLY A 32 -21.91 -8.46 8.15
CA GLY A 32 -21.11 -8.96 7.03
C GLY A 32 -20.06 -9.97 7.49
N GLY A 33 -19.94 -11.09 6.78
CA GLY A 33 -19.01 -12.18 7.11
C GLY A 33 -17.56 -11.71 7.24
N GLY A 34 -16.98 -11.96 8.42
CA GLY A 34 -15.64 -11.52 8.85
C GLY A 34 -15.59 -10.18 9.59
N GLU A 35 -16.69 -9.41 9.60
CA GLU A 35 -16.70 -7.97 9.89
C GLU A 35 -17.67 -7.63 11.04
N ALA A 36 -17.15 -7.61 12.28
CA ALA A 36 -17.84 -7.17 13.50
C ALA A 36 -18.04 -5.63 13.60
N TYR A 37 -18.18 -4.90 12.48
CA TYR A 37 -17.86 -3.46 12.43
C TYR A 37 -19.03 -2.49 12.65
N LEU A 38 -20.28 -2.95 12.76
CA LEU A 38 -21.42 -2.12 13.18
C LEU A 38 -22.41 -2.82 14.13
N GLN A 39 -22.16 -4.06 14.55
CA GLN A 39 -23.07 -4.74 15.49
C GLN A 39 -23.14 -3.95 16.81
N ASP A 40 -24.37 -3.61 17.18
CA ASP A 40 -24.75 -2.86 18.38
C ASP A 40 -24.13 -1.47 18.55
N ILE A 41 -23.42 -0.90 17.56
CA ILE A 41 -22.74 0.38 17.77
C ILE A 41 -23.73 1.52 18.01
N LEU A 42 -24.84 1.54 17.27
CA LEU A 42 -25.92 2.50 17.51
C LEU A 42 -26.55 2.26 18.87
N GLU A 43 -26.83 1.00 19.22
CA GLU A 43 -27.40 0.65 20.53
C GLU A 43 -26.49 1.05 21.69
N LYS A 44 -25.16 1.00 21.50
CA LYS A 44 -24.16 1.34 22.51
C LYS A 44 -23.85 2.84 22.54
N ALA A 45 -23.76 3.51 21.39
CA ALA A 45 -23.35 4.92 21.29
C ALA A 45 -24.53 5.90 21.41
N SER A 46 -25.66 5.63 20.75
CA SER A 46 -26.82 6.54 20.69
C SER A 46 -27.40 6.90 22.06
N PRO A 47 -27.47 6.00 23.07
CA PRO A 47 -27.96 6.37 24.39
C PRO A 47 -27.20 7.53 25.02
N PHE A 48 -25.87 7.58 24.87
CA PHE A 48 -25.05 8.65 25.42
C PHE A 48 -25.33 9.99 24.77
N LEU A 49 -25.69 10.01 23.48
CA LEU A 49 -25.86 11.26 22.75
C LEU A 49 -27.24 11.88 22.91
N LYS A 50 -28.20 11.24 23.59
CA LYS A 50 -29.56 11.79 23.84
C LYS A 50 -29.52 13.20 24.46
N LYS A 51 -30.50 14.03 24.11
CA LYS A 51 -30.62 15.44 24.59
C LYS A 51 -30.44 15.59 26.10
N GLU A 52 -31.04 14.70 26.88
CA GLU A 52 -30.97 14.69 28.35
C GLU A 52 -29.55 14.45 28.87
N ASN A 53 -28.82 13.52 28.25
CA ASN A 53 -27.45 13.17 28.65
C ASN A 53 -26.46 14.27 28.28
N ILE A 54 -26.61 14.86 27.08
CA ILE A 54 -25.82 16.03 26.66
C ILE A 54 -26.11 17.24 27.56
N ALA A 55 -27.36 17.45 27.97
CA ALA A 55 -27.71 18.54 28.88
C ALA A 55 -27.09 18.35 30.28
N LYS A 56 -27.05 17.11 30.78
CA LYS A 56 -26.46 16.76 32.07
C LYS A 56 -24.95 16.95 32.08
N ASP A 57 -24.22 16.23 31.22
CA ASP A 57 -22.76 16.27 31.12
C ASP A 57 -22.36 15.95 29.68
N ALA A 58 -22.05 17.01 28.91
CA ALA A 58 -21.79 16.90 27.49
C ALA A 58 -20.44 16.24 27.24
N ARG A 59 -19.40 16.57 28.02
CA ARG A 59 -18.07 15.96 27.90
C ARG A 59 -18.14 14.45 28.12
N SER A 60 -18.68 13.98 29.24
CA SER A 60 -18.76 12.55 29.54
C SER A 60 -19.62 11.81 28.52
N ALA A 61 -20.75 12.40 28.11
CA ALA A 61 -21.63 11.82 27.11
C ALA A 61 -20.91 11.59 25.77
N VAL A 62 -20.23 12.61 25.24
CA VAL A 62 -19.50 12.50 23.96
C VAL A 62 -18.34 11.52 24.06
N LEU A 63 -17.54 11.58 25.13
CA LEU A 63 -16.42 10.65 25.32
C LEU A 63 -16.90 9.20 25.38
N ASN A 64 -18.01 8.93 26.08
CA ASN A 64 -18.57 7.58 26.16
C ASN A 64 -19.12 7.11 24.82
N ALA A 65 -19.76 7.99 24.03
CA ALA A 65 -20.20 7.67 22.67
C ALA A 65 -19.04 7.36 21.73
N LEU A 66 -17.94 8.12 21.82
CA LEU A 66 -16.73 7.90 21.02
C LEU A 66 -16.06 6.57 21.36
N LYS A 67 -16.04 6.14 22.63
CA LYS A 67 -15.48 4.83 23.03
C LYS A 67 -16.19 3.64 22.40
N GLN A 68 -17.43 3.80 21.96
CA GLN A 68 -18.21 2.73 21.33
C GLN A 68 -17.93 2.58 19.82
N HIS A 69 -16.90 3.23 19.26
CA HIS A 69 -16.77 3.34 17.80
C HIS A 69 -16.49 2.04 17.03
N TYR A 70 -16.26 0.89 17.67
CA TYR A 70 -15.93 -0.42 17.04
C TYR A 70 -15.08 -0.31 15.76
N ASN A 71 -13.88 0.26 15.88
CA ASN A 71 -12.92 0.53 14.80
C ASN A 71 -13.35 1.52 13.70
N LEU A 72 -14.61 2.01 13.61
CA LEU A 72 -15.05 3.00 12.60
C LEU A 72 -14.13 4.21 12.51
N LEU A 73 -13.71 4.74 13.66
CA LEU A 73 -12.80 5.87 13.79
C LEU A 73 -11.35 5.38 13.91
N ALA A 74 -10.45 6.00 13.16
CA ALA A 74 -9.03 5.71 13.26
C ALA A 74 -8.49 6.15 14.62
N ALA A 75 -7.54 5.41 15.19
CA ALA A 75 -6.89 5.75 16.47
C ALA A 75 -6.33 7.19 16.46
N TYR A 76 -5.79 7.62 15.32
CA TYR A 76 -5.33 8.99 15.11
C TYR A 76 -6.45 10.02 15.26
N ASP A 77 -7.60 9.83 14.62
CA ASP A 77 -8.73 10.76 14.67
C ASP A 77 -9.33 10.85 16.09
N MET A 78 -9.38 9.71 16.79
CA MET A 78 -9.85 9.61 18.18
C MET A 78 -8.93 10.34 19.16
N MET A 79 -7.61 10.18 19.01
CA MET A 79 -6.62 10.77 19.90
C MET A 79 -6.77 12.29 20.01
N TYR A 80 -6.96 12.98 18.88
CA TYR A 80 -7.09 14.44 18.87
C TYR A 80 -8.44 14.95 19.33
N ALA A 81 -9.51 14.24 18.99
CA ALA A 81 -10.85 14.59 19.46
C ALA A 81 -10.93 14.43 20.99
N ILE A 82 -10.44 13.32 21.56
CA ILE A 82 -10.41 13.10 23.00
C ILE A 82 -9.54 14.15 23.70
N ALA A 83 -8.34 14.43 23.17
CA ALA A 83 -7.46 15.44 23.73
C ALA A 83 -8.12 16.83 23.75
N PHE A 84 -8.79 17.22 22.67
CA PHE A 84 -9.52 18.48 22.58
C PHE A 84 -10.66 18.55 23.60
N ILE A 85 -11.52 17.51 23.67
CA ILE A 85 -12.66 17.44 24.58
C ILE A 85 -12.23 17.56 26.06
N ASN A 86 -11.09 16.96 26.41
CA ASN A 86 -10.55 17.02 27.78
C ASN A 86 -9.94 18.39 28.14
N GLN A 87 -9.57 19.20 27.16
CA GLN A 87 -8.94 20.51 27.38
C GLN A 87 -9.94 21.67 27.36
N VAL A 88 -10.99 21.57 26.55
CA VAL A 88 -12.02 22.62 26.45
C VAL A 88 -12.91 22.60 27.70
N ASP A 89 -13.24 23.77 28.22
CA ASP A 89 -14.14 23.93 29.36
C ASP A 89 -15.58 23.48 29.03
N GLU A 90 -16.31 22.99 30.04
CA GLU A 90 -17.65 22.41 29.81
C GLU A 90 -18.67 23.48 29.37
N GLU A 91 -18.51 24.73 29.84
CA GLU A 91 -19.40 25.85 29.53
C GLU A 91 -19.30 26.29 28.07
N SER A 92 -18.13 26.12 27.46
CA SER A 92 -17.85 26.33 26.03
C SER A 92 -18.22 25.10 25.19
N PHE A 93 -17.90 23.89 25.67
CA PHE A 93 -18.14 22.65 24.92
C PHE A 93 -19.62 22.30 24.79
N LYS A 94 -20.38 22.35 25.89
CA LYS A 94 -21.79 21.96 25.96
C LYS A 94 -22.70 22.69 24.95
N PRO A 95 -22.70 24.03 24.83
CA PRO A 95 -23.55 24.72 23.87
C PRO A 95 -23.19 24.35 22.42
N ARG A 96 -21.89 24.20 22.10
CA ARG A 96 -21.41 23.87 20.75
C ARG A 96 -21.79 22.48 20.29
N ILE A 97 -21.64 21.47 21.16
CA ILE A 97 -22.05 20.12 20.80
C ILE A 97 -23.57 19.97 20.76
N ARG A 98 -24.30 20.65 21.66
CA ARG A 98 -25.76 20.67 21.64
C ARG A 98 -26.28 21.29 20.34
N GLU A 99 -25.66 22.38 19.90
CA GLU A 99 -25.94 23.01 18.61
C GLU A 99 -25.65 22.06 17.44
N LEU A 100 -24.47 21.42 17.41
CA LEU A 100 -24.12 20.45 16.36
C LEU A 100 -25.15 19.31 16.27
N LEU A 101 -25.58 18.74 17.41
CA LEU A 101 -26.44 17.57 17.41
C LEU A 101 -27.95 17.91 17.24
N TYR A 102 -28.38 19.05 17.79
CA TYR A 102 -29.81 19.34 18.00
C TYR A 102 -30.24 20.78 17.68
N GLY A 103 -29.33 21.62 17.19
CA GLY A 103 -29.66 22.99 16.83
C GLY A 103 -30.75 23.08 15.75
N PRO A 104 -31.56 24.15 15.76
CA PRO A 104 -32.68 24.32 14.83
C PRO A 104 -32.24 24.83 13.44
N GLU A 105 -31.01 25.36 13.33
CA GLU A 105 -30.44 25.84 12.08
C GLU A 105 -30.15 24.70 11.09
N ASP A 106 -29.88 25.08 9.84
CA ASP A 106 -29.46 24.15 8.80
C ASP A 106 -28.24 23.33 9.21
N GLU A 107 -28.25 22.05 8.84
CA GLU A 107 -27.24 21.07 9.27
C GLU A 107 -25.84 21.42 8.76
N GLU A 108 -25.74 22.00 7.56
CA GLU A 108 -24.48 22.46 6.98
C GLU A 108 -23.89 23.59 7.83
N ILE A 109 -24.73 24.57 8.18
CA ILE A 109 -24.33 25.73 8.99
C ILE A 109 -23.85 25.28 10.37
N ARG A 110 -24.59 24.36 11.02
CA ARG A 110 -24.23 23.83 12.34
C ARG A 110 -22.92 23.04 12.30
N LEU A 111 -22.74 22.20 11.28
CA LEU A 111 -21.51 21.42 11.11
C LEU A 111 -20.31 22.33 10.82
N ARG A 112 -20.46 23.33 9.94
CA ARG A 112 -19.40 24.29 9.60
C ARG A 112 -18.98 25.08 10.83
N ARG A 113 -19.94 25.67 11.56
CA ARG A 113 -19.69 26.42 12.80
C ARG A 113 -18.96 25.57 13.84
N PHE A 114 -19.35 24.30 14.00
CA PHE A 114 -18.70 23.39 14.93
C PHE A 114 -17.26 23.05 14.50
N LEU A 115 -17.05 22.68 13.23
CA LEU A 115 -15.71 22.35 12.73
C LEU A 115 -14.77 23.57 12.72
N ASP A 116 -15.32 24.77 12.47
CA ASP A 116 -14.56 26.02 12.53
C ASP A 116 -14.15 26.40 13.95
N TRP A 117 -15.00 26.09 14.94
CA TRP A 117 -14.70 26.28 16.35
C TRP A 117 -13.75 25.21 16.89
N ALA A 118 -13.92 23.95 16.47
CA ALA A 118 -13.10 22.81 16.88
C ALA A 118 -11.97 22.50 15.90
N LYS A 119 -11.42 23.53 15.23
CA LYS A 119 -10.38 23.37 14.20
C LYS A 119 -9.20 22.57 14.72
N VAL A 120 -8.62 21.79 13.82
CA VAL A 120 -7.43 20.99 14.09
C VAL A 120 -6.21 21.92 13.98
N GLU A 121 -5.83 22.54 15.10
CA GLU A 121 -4.71 23.48 15.17
C GLU A 121 -3.50 22.89 15.92
N SER A 122 -2.30 23.30 15.54
CA SER A 122 -1.10 23.10 16.35
C SER A 122 -1.07 24.19 17.42
N LEU A 123 -1.06 23.80 18.69
CA LEU A 123 -0.79 24.77 19.76
C LEU A 123 0.67 25.25 19.67
N PRO A 124 0.98 26.49 20.05
CA PRO A 124 2.35 26.99 20.08
C PRO A 124 3.23 26.06 20.93
N GLY A 125 4.29 25.49 20.34
CA GLY A 125 5.23 24.59 21.02
C GLY A 125 4.83 23.11 21.05
N GLU A 126 3.72 22.70 20.44
CA GLU A 126 3.35 21.27 20.35
C GLU A 126 3.35 20.75 18.91
N ALA A 127 3.97 19.59 18.68
CA ALA A 127 3.95 18.87 17.40
C ALA A 127 2.59 18.21 17.06
N LYS A 128 1.61 18.25 17.98
CA LYS A 128 0.34 17.50 17.90
C LYS A 128 -0.84 18.43 17.62
N LYS A 129 -1.58 18.17 16.53
CA LYS A 129 -2.73 18.99 16.10
C LYS A 129 -4.04 18.62 16.83
N LYS A 130 -4.61 19.43 17.70
CA LYS A 130 -5.81 19.08 18.49
C LYS A 130 -7.09 19.62 17.84
N GLY A 131 -8.18 18.86 17.88
CA GLY A 131 -9.48 19.31 17.34
C GLY A 131 -10.37 18.18 16.82
N PHE A 132 -11.48 18.56 16.18
CA PHE A 132 -12.40 17.64 15.51
C PHE A 132 -12.15 17.61 14.00
N LYS A 133 -12.00 16.41 13.47
CA LYS A 133 -12.12 16.18 12.03
C LYS A 133 -13.57 15.89 11.65
N LEU A 134 -13.89 16.08 10.36
CA LEU A 134 -15.18 15.72 9.79
C LEU A 134 -15.62 14.29 10.12
N THR A 135 -14.69 13.33 10.06
CA THR A 135 -15.00 11.92 10.36
C THR A 135 -15.61 11.75 11.75
N VAL A 136 -15.06 12.46 12.76
CA VAL A 136 -15.54 12.37 14.16
C VAL A 136 -16.87 13.12 14.32
N ALA A 137 -16.98 14.33 13.77
CA ALA A 137 -18.23 15.11 13.85
C ALA A 137 -19.40 14.39 13.16
N SER A 138 -19.16 13.84 11.97
CA SER A 138 -20.17 13.06 11.23
C SER A 138 -20.51 11.73 11.89
N TYR A 139 -19.57 11.10 12.61
CA TYR A 139 -19.88 9.94 13.46
C TYR A 139 -20.87 10.31 14.56
N LEU A 140 -20.65 11.39 15.30
CA LEU A 140 -21.55 11.82 16.36
C LEU A 140 -22.95 12.15 15.83
N LEU A 141 -23.04 12.81 14.67
CA LEU A 141 -24.32 13.04 13.99
C LEU A 141 -24.99 11.72 13.56
N ALA A 142 -24.26 10.80 12.93
CA ALA A 142 -24.82 9.51 12.52
C ALA A 142 -25.33 8.68 13.72
N MET A 143 -24.68 8.80 14.88
CA MET A 143 -25.12 8.12 16.10
C MET A 143 -26.35 8.75 16.76
N THR A 144 -26.72 10.01 16.45
CA THR A 144 -27.97 10.60 16.97
C THR A 144 -29.17 10.25 16.10
N ASP A 145 -29.02 10.29 14.78
CA ASP A 145 -30.06 9.94 13.82
C ASP A 145 -29.42 9.40 12.52
N PRO A 146 -29.22 8.08 12.42
CA PRO A 146 -28.54 7.47 11.27
C PRO A 146 -29.37 7.50 9.99
N ARG A 147 -30.69 7.75 10.07
CA ARG A 147 -31.52 7.94 8.86
C ARG A 147 -31.31 9.34 8.27
N ARG A 148 -31.06 10.32 9.14
CA ARG A 148 -30.87 11.71 8.73
C ARG A 148 -29.42 12.05 8.39
N TYR A 149 -28.46 11.52 9.15
CA TYR A 149 -27.07 11.93 9.07
C TYR A 149 -26.13 10.81 8.61
N PRO A 150 -25.33 11.03 7.55
CA PRO A 150 -24.35 10.03 7.11
C PRO A 150 -23.11 10.04 8.00
N PHE A 151 -22.54 8.85 8.22
CA PHE A 151 -21.16 8.75 8.67
C PHE A 151 -20.21 8.91 7.47
N CYS A 152 -19.58 10.08 7.39
CA CYS A 152 -18.72 10.45 6.26
C CYS A 152 -17.25 10.15 6.58
N LYS A 153 -16.82 8.91 6.33
CA LYS A 153 -15.40 8.52 6.36
C LYS A 153 -14.77 8.80 4.99
N PRO A 154 -13.84 9.76 4.84
CA PRO A 154 -13.34 10.16 3.53
C PRO A 154 -12.72 9.01 2.71
N SER A 155 -12.08 8.04 3.38
CA SER A 155 -11.48 6.89 2.69
C SER A 155 -12.51 5.96 2.05
N VAL A 156 -13.74 5.92 2.55
CA VAL A 156 -14.85 5.15 1.98
C VAL A 156 -15.59 6.02 0.98
N TYR A 157 -16.07 7.17 1.44
CA TYR A 157 -16.87 8.10 0.64
C TYR A 157 -16.16 8.49 -0.66
N ASN A 158 -14.91 8.97 -0.61
CA ASN A 158 -14.21 9.44 -1.81
C ASN A 158 -14.03 8.32 -2.84
N LYS A 159 -13.76 7.10 -2.36
CA LYS A 159 -13.52 5.93 -3.22
C LYS A 159 -14.83 5.47 -3.87
N SER A 160 -15.88 5.35 -3.08
CA SER A 160 -17.20 4.93 -3.55
C SER A 160 -17.86 5.97 -4.46
N SER A 161 -17.74 7.27 -4.15
CA SER A 161 -18.30 8.33 -4.98
C SER A 161 -17.52 8.47 -6.30
N PHE A 162 -16.19 8.38 -6.27
CA PHE A 162 -15.39 8.31 -7.50
C PHE A 162 -15.81 7.14 -8.38
N PHE A 163 -16.00 5.96 -7.79
CA PHE A 163 -16.33 4.74 -8.52
C PHE A 163 -17.74 4.76 -9.13
N LEU A 164 -18.71 5.34 -8.41
CA LEU A 164 -20.11 5.29 -8.80
C LEU A 164 -20.60 6.57 -9.49
N ILE A 165 -19.88 7.68 -9.39
CA ILE A 165 -20.28 9.00 -9.95
C ILE A 165 -19.19 9.57 -10.87
N GLY A 166 -17.89 9.41 -10.55
CA GLY A 166 -16.76 9.90 -11.35
C GLY A 166 -15.91 10.98 -10.67
N GLU A 167 -14.92 11.55 -11.40
CA GLU A 167 -13.95 12.55 -10.89
C GLU A 167 -14.61 13.80 -10.28
N GLU A 168 -15.79 14.16 -10.76
CA GLU A 168 -16.57 15.36 -10.36
C GLU A 168 -17.05 15.32 -8.89
N ALA A 169 -17.00 14.14 -8.24
CA ALA A 169 -17.42 13.96 -6.85
C ALA A 169 -16.39 14.46 -5.80
N LYS A 170 -15.18 14.88 -6.23
CA LYS A 170 -14.14 15.37 -5.32
C LYS A 170 -14.52 16.73 -4.72
N LYS A 171 -14.78 16.75 -3.42
CA LYS A 171 -14.95 17.97 -2.62
C LYS A 171 -13.75 18.15 -1.68
N SER A 172 -13.07 19.28 -1.79
CA SER A 172 -11.94 19.63 -0.91
C SER A 172 -12.44 20.07 0.47
N ASP A 173 -13.43 20.97 0.50
CA ASP A 173 -14.06 21.46 1.74
C ASP A 173 -14.72 20.30 2.52
N PRO A 174 -14.46 20.18 3.85
CA PRO A 174 -15.01 19.09 4.64
C PRO A 174 -16.54 19.11 4.75
N VAL A 175 -17.15 20.29 4.79
CA VAL A 175 -18.59 20.43 4.97
C VAL A 175 -19.32 20.16 3.65
N GLU A 176 -18.84 20.71 2.54
CA GLU A 176 -19.34 20.36 1.19
C GLU A 176 -19.21 18.86 0.92
N LYS A 177 -18.10 18.24 1.37
CA LYS A 177 -17.90 16.79 1.29
C LYS A 177 -18.99 16.04 2.06
N TRP A 178 -19.34 16.50 3.25
CA TRP A 178 -20.39 15.88 4.06
C TRP A 178 -21.77 16.04 3.45
N VAL A 179 -22.10 17.22 2.91
CA VAL A 179 -23.36 17.47 2.19
C VAL A 179 -23.48 16.55 0.97
N HIS A 180 -22.43 16.45 0.17
CA HIS A 180 -22.41 15.55 -0.98
C HIS A 180 -22.48 14.07 -0.55
N CYS A 181 -21.80 13.70 0.54
CA CYS A 181 -21.91 12.36 1.12
C CYS A 181 -23.35 12.04 1.55
N LYS A 182 -24.05 13.00 2.17
CA LYS A 182 -25.45 12.87 2.58
C LYS A 182 -26.36 12.64 1.37
N GLU A 183 -26.23 13.48 0.34
CA GLU A 183 -26.99 13.31 -0.90
C GLU A 183 -26.72 11.93 -1.52
N PHE A 184 -25.44 11.54 -1.61
CA PHE A 184 -25.02 10.30 -2.25
C PHE A 184 -25.56 9.08 -1.51
N TYR A 185 -25.39 9.05 -0.18
CA TYR A 185 -25.85 7.93 0.63
C TYR A 185 -27.38 7.86 0.63
N SER A 186 -28.08 8.99 0.62
CA SER A 186 -29.55 9.04 0.55
C SER A 186 -30.08 8.46 -0.77
N GLN A 187 -29.42 8.71 -1.90
CA GLN A 187 -29.80 8.12 -3.18
C GLN A 187 -29.59 6.61 -3.20
N VAL A 188 -28.46 6.13 -2.65
CA VAL A 188 -28.19 4.69 -2.53
C VAL A 188 -29.19 4.03 -1.59
N LEU A 189 -29.52 4.64 -0.45
CA LEU A 189 -30.52 4.10 0.49
C LEU A 189 -31.88 3.92 -0.18
N LYS A 190 -32.37 4.94 -0.89
CA LYS A 190 -33.64 4.85 -1.63
C LYS A 190 -33.66 3.71 -2.64
N LEU A 191 -32.53 3.45 -3.30
CA LEU A 191 -32.39 2.33 -4.22
C LEU A 191 -32.43 0.98 -3.50
N LEU A 192 -31.77 0.86 -2.35
CA LEU A 192 -31.81 -0.36 -1.53
C LEU A 192 -33.22 -0.65 -1.00
N GLU A 193 -33.93 0.37 -0.53
CA GLU A 193 -35.32 0.24 -0.07
C GLU A 193 -36.25 -0.19 -1.21
N LYS A 194 -36.13 0.46 -2.37
CA LYS A 194 -37.02 0.22 -3.52
C LYS A 194 -36.76 -1.10 -4.23
N ASP A 195 -35.51 -1.38 -4.57
CA ASP A 195 -35.16 -2.45 -5.50
C ASP A 195 -34.70 -3.73 -4.80
N TYR A 196 -34.29 -3.62 -3.53
CA TYR A 196 -33.73 -4.71 -2.75
C TYR A 196 -34.52 -4.98 -1.45
N GLY A 197 -35.60 -4.24 -1.20
CA GLY A 197 -36.51 -4.50 -0.09
C GLY A 197 -35.87 -4.30 1.29
N LEU A 198 -34.88 -3.40 1.40
CA LEU A 198 -34.25 -3.09 2.69
C LEU A 198 -35.28 -2.45 3.63
N VAL A 199 -35.76 -3.21 4.62
CA VAL A 199 -36.69 -2.74 5.64
C VAL A 199 -35.91 -2.05 6.75
N ASP A 200 -36.40 -0.88 7.18
CA ASP A 200 -35.83 -0.07 8.25
C ASP A 200 -34.38 0.41 8.08
N GLY A 201 -33.90 0.46 6.83
CA GLY A 201 -32.56 0.93 6.49
C GLY A 201 -32.25 2.37 6.93
N ASN A 202 -30.96 2.68 6.98
CA ASN A 202 -30.41 3.99 7.32
C ASN A 202 -29.07 4.25 6.61
N LEU A 203 -28.48 5.43 6.77
CA LEU A 203 -27.27 5.83 6.06
C LEU A 203 -26.00 5.14 6.57
N LEU A 204 -26.00 4.55 7.77
CA LEU A 204 -24.88 3.69 8.22
C LEU A 204 -24.91 2.34 7.51
N ASP A 205 -26.09 1.85 7.17
CA ASP A 205 -26.21 0.65 6.36
C ASP A 205 -25.55 0.89 4.99
N VAL A 206 -25.89 2.01 4.34
CA VAL A 206 -25.22 2.42 3.09
C VAL A 206 -23.70 2.54 3.28
N HIS A 207 -23.25 3.11 4.40
CA HIS A 207 -21.82 3.16 4.70
C HIS A 207 -21.16 1.78 4.68
N SER A 208 -21.75 0.79 5.36
CA SER A 208 -21.24 -0.60 5.39
C SER A 208 -21.18 -1.21 4.01
N LEU A 209 -22.22 -1.02 3.21
CA LEU A 209 -22.28 -1.52 1.85
C LEU A 209 -21.13 -0.95 1.01
N LEU A 210 -20.93 0.36 1.08
CA LEU A 210 -19.90 1.06 0.33
C LEU A 210 -18.50 0.71 0.81
N TYR A 211 -18.32 0.50 2.12
CA TYR A 211 -17.06 0.00 2.68
C TYR A 211 -16.72 -1.38 2.11
N LEU A 212 -17.69 -2.30 2.06
CA LEU A 212 -17.52 -3.63 1.48
C LEU A 212 -17.05 -3.55 0.01
N PHE A 213 -17.64 -2.64 -0.76
CA PHE A 213 -17.23 -2.43 -2.14
C PHE A 213 -15.79 -1.92 -2.24
N VAL A 214 -15.41 -0.95 -1.41
CA VAL A 214 -14.06 -0.41 -1.37
C VAL A 214 -13.03 -1.46 -0.96
N GLU A 215 -13.39 -2.41 -0.11
CA GLU A 215 -12.50 -3.50 0.30
C GLU A 215 -12.33 -4.57 -0.78
N LYS A 216 -13.42 -4.99 -1.44
CA LYS A 216 -13.42 -6.10 -2.41
C LYS A 216 -13.15 -5.68 -3.85
N GLU A 217 -13.56 -4.47 -4.21
CA GLU A 217 -13.26 -3.81 -5.48
C GLU A 217 -12.70 -2.43 -5.18
N PRO A 218 -11.49 -2.32 -4.59
CA PRO A 218 -10.88 -1.02 -4.39
C PRO A 218 -10.86 -0.31 -5.75
N PRO A 219 -11.33 0.95 -5.81
CA PRO A 219 -11.42 1.66 -7.06
C PRO A 219 -10.07 1.56 -7.75
N LEU A 220 -10.10 1.40 -9.08
CA LEU A 220 -8.92 1.64 -9.89
C LEU A 220 -8.44 3.02 -9.47
N ASP A 221 -7.30 3.06 -8.77
CA ASP A 221 -6.70 4.30 -8.31
C ASP A 221 -6.63 5.21 -9.55
N PRO A 222 -6.91 6.52 -9.46
CA PRO A 222 -6.67 7.48 -10.55
C PRO A 222 -5.19 7.57 -11.04
N VAL A 223 -4.42 6.49 -10.89
CA VAL A 223 -3.17 6.20 -11.59
C VAL A 223 -3.40 5.75 -13.04
N VAL A 224 -4.64 5.54 -13.50
CA VAL A 224 -4.92 5.22 -14.92
C VAL A 224 -4.51 6.34 -15.91
N LYS A 225 -4.18 7.55 -15.44
CA LYS A 225 -3.60 8.62 -16.27
C LYS A 225 -2.07 8.72 -16.23
N LYS A 226 -1.37 7.97 -15.38
CA LYS A 226 0.09 7.94 -15.42
C LYS A 226 0.53 6.86 -16.42
N PRO A 227 1.48 7.16 -17.33
CA PRO A 227 2.10 6.11 -18.13
C PRO A 227 2.67 5.03 -17.19
N PRO A 228 2.85 3.79 -17.66
CA PRO A 228 3.62 2.80 -16.91
C PRO A 228 4.93 3.43 -16.42
N PRO A 229 5.40 3.12 -15.20
CA PRO A 229 6.51 3.83 -14.58
C PRO A 229 7.76 3.77 -15.46
N ASP A 230 7.98 2.61 -16.08
CA ASP A 230 8.86 2.39 -17.22
C ASP A 230 8.07 1.79 -18.41
N ALA A 231 7.81 2.60 -19.44
CA ALA A 231 7.10 2.17 -20.63
C ALA A 231 7.87 1.16 -21.47
N HIS A 232 9.20 1.27 -21.47
CA HIS A 232 10.06 0.37 -22.23
C HIS A 232 10.09 -1.02 -21.59
N LEU A 233 10.19 -1.09 -20.25
CA LEU A 233 10.03 -2.34 -19.51
C LEU A 233 8.69 -3.02 -19.81
N LEU A 234 7.59 -2.26 -19.81
CA LEU A 234 6.26 -2.82 -20.09
C LEU A 234 6.20 -3.39 -21.52
N GLU A 235 6.69 -2.65 -22.52
CA GLU A 235 6.73 -3.10 -23.92
C GLU A 235 7.49 -4.42 -24.05
N LEU A 236 8.70 -4.47 -23.50
CA LEU A 236 9.53 -5.67 -23.55
C LEU A 236 8.92 -6.85 -22.78
N LEU A 237 8.28 -6.59 -21.64
CA LEU A 237 7.57 -7.62 -20.87
C LEU A 237 6.36 -8.16 -21.65
N MET A 238 5.61 -7.29 -22.33
CA MET A 238 4.48 -7.69 -23.15
C MET A 238 4.93 -8.52 -24.36
N GLU A 239 6.10 -8.23 -24.93
CA GLU A 239 6.69 -9.01 -26.02
C GLU A 239 7.24 -10.37 -25.54
N LYS A 240 8.07 -10.36 -24.48
CA LYS A 240 8.82 -11.55 -24.03
C LYS A 240 8.10 -12.42 -23.01
N HIS A 241 7.00 -11.93 -22.44
CA HIS A 241 6.18 -12.58 -21.40
C HIS A 241 6.87 -12.82 -20.05
N ASN A 242 8.20 -12.96 -20.02
CA ASN A 242 8.98 -13.08 -18.80
C ASN A 242 10.13 -12.07 -18.79
N ALA A 243 10.27 -11.35 -17.68
CA ALA A 243 11.39 -10.45 -17.45
C ALA A 243 11.94 -10.62 -16.02
N VAL A 244 13.22 -10.29 -15.83
CA VAL A 244 13.88 -10.18 -14.53
C VAL A 244 14.47 -8.78 -14.42
N LEU A 245 14.01 -8.02 -13.42
CA LEU A 245 14.65 -6.78 -13.00
C LEU A 245 15.88 -7.15 -12.19
N TYR A 246 17.07 -6.78 -12.65
CA TYR A 246 18.31 -7.13 -11.96
C TYR A 246 19.23 -5.95 -11.76
N GLY A 247 20.01 -6.00 -10.68
CA GLY A 247 21.02 -4.98 -10.39
C GLY A 247 21.37 -4.87 -8.91
N PRO A 248 22.26 -3.93 -8.56
CA PRO A 248 22.74 -3.71 -7.20
C PRO A 248 21.62 -3.37 -6.21
N PRO A 249 21.84 -3.52 -4.89
CA PRO A 249 20.87 -3.09 -3.89
C PRO A 249 20.61 -1.58 -3.96
N GLY A 250 19.38 -1.18 -3.64
CA GLY A 250 19.00 0.24 -3.60
C GLY A 250 18.79 0.94 -4.95
N THR A 251 18.71 0.20 -6.05
CA THR A 251 18.44 0.75 -7.40
C THR A 251 16.95 0.82 -7.77
N GLY A 252 16.06 0.44 -6.86
CA GLY A 252 14.61 0.59 -7.05
C GLY A 252 13.89 -0.59 -7.71
N LYS A 253 14.51 -1.76 -7.86
CA LYS A 253 13.89 -2.96 -8.47
C LYS A 253 12.51 -3.32 -7.91
N THR A 254 12.42 -3.48 -6.58
CA THR A 254 11.16 -3.82 -5.91
C THR A 254 10.13 -2.69 -6.07
N ARG A 255 10.58 -1.43 -6.03
CA ARG A 255 9.71 -0.27 -6.29
C ARG A 255 9.14 -0.30 -7.71
N GLU A 256 9.96 -0.55 -8.72
CA GLU A 256 9.53 -0.65 -10.12
C GLU A 256 8.51 -1.77 -10.31
N ALA A 257 8.79 -2.96 -9.76
CA ALA A 257 7.86 -4.09 -9.74
C ALA A 257 6.53 -3.73 -9.05
N PHE A 258 6.56 -3.03 -7.91
CA PHE A 258 5.35 -2.56 -7.23
C PHE A 258 4.56 -1.53 -8.03
N GLN A 259 5.24 -0.58 -8.68
CA GLN A 259 4.56 0.44 -9.49
C GLN A 259 3.93 -0.18 -10.75
N LEU A 260 4.62 -1.12 -11.39
CA LEU A 260 4.07 -1.90 -12.49
C LEU A 260 2.88 -2.76 -12.03
N ALA A 261 2.97 -3.44 -10.88
CA ALA A 261 1.85 -4.17 -10.29
C ALA A 261 0.62 -3.28 -10.08
N HIS A 262 0.85 -2.07 -9.56
CA HIS A 262 -0.22 -1.12 -9.31
C HIS A 262 -0.90 -0.68 -10.60
N TRP A 263 -0.11 -0.33 -11.63
CA TRP A 263 -0.63 -0.02 -12.95
C TRP A 263 -1.38 -1.21 -13.57
N TRP A 264 -0.85 -2.41 -13.41
CA TRP A 264 -1.44 -3.64 -13.94
C TRP A 264 -2.81 -3.92 -13.31
N ARG A 265 -2.92 -3.81 -11.97
CA ARG A 265 -4.21 -3.93 -11.26
C ARG A 265 -5.21 -2.87 -11.70
N ALA A 266 -4.73 -1.65 -11.94
CA ALA A 266 -5.56 -0.56 -12.42
C ALA A 266 -6.07 -0.78 -13.86
N LYS A 267 -5.35 -1.56 -14.68
CA LYS A 267 -5.74 -1.89 -16.06
C LYS A 267 -6.57 -3.16 -16.18
N PHE A 268 -6.18 -4.22 -15.48
CA PHE A 268 -6.70 -5.59 -15.65
C PHE A 268 -7.51 -6.09 -14.45
N GLY A 269 -7.65 -5.28 -13.40
CA GLY A 269 -8.41 -5.61 -12.19
C GLY A 269 -7.53 -6.07 -11.03
N GLN A 270 -8.03 -5.97 -9.80
CA GLN A 270 -7.21 -6.16 -8.58
C GLN A 270 -6.65 -7.58 -8.43
N GLU A 271 -7.43 -8.57 -8.85
CA GLU A 271 -7.09 -10.01 -8.82
C GLU A 271 -6.14 -10.44 -9.97
N SER A 272 -5.70 -9.51 -10.81
CA SER A 272 -4.83 -9.80 -11.96
C SER A 272 -3.35 -9.93 -11.59
N VAL A 273 -2.94 -9.50 -10.38
CA VAL A 273 -1.53 -9.51 -9.96
C VAL A 273 -1.32 -10.36 -8.72
N PHE A 274 -0.36 -11.29 -8.83
CA PHE A 274 0.10 -12.15 -7.76
C PHE A 274 1.55 -11.82 -7.40
N GLN A 275 1.92 -12.01 -6.14
CA GLN A 275 3.28 -11.77 -5.67
C GLN A 275 3.72 -12.92 -4.79
N VAL A 276 4.94 -13.40 -5.04
CA VAL A 276 5.62 -14.42 -4.26
C VAL A 276 7.07 -14.00 -4.05
N THR A 277 7.71 -14.54 -3.03
CA THR A 277 9.14 -14.35 -2.78
C THR A 277 9.78 -15.72 -2.73
N PHE A 278 10.83 -15.94 -3.53
CA PHE A 278 11.58 -17.19 -3.48
C PHE A 278 12.58 -17.18 -2.33
N HIS A 279 12.75 -18.34 -1.72
CA HIS A 279 13.70 -18.60 -0.64
C HIS A 279 14.28 -20.01 -0.80
N PRO A 280 15.39 -20.35 -0.13
CA PRO A 280 16.08 -21.63 -0.36
C PRO A 280 15.20 -22.88 -0.16
N SER A 281 14.20 -22.80 0.72
CA SER A 281 13.25 -23.90 0.97
C SER A 281 12.02 -23.90 0.05
N TYR A 282 11.89 -22.96 -0.89
CA TYR A 282 10.75 -22.85 -1.78
C TYR A 282 10.86 -23.94 -2.85
N CYS A 283 9.83 -24.78 -3.01
CA CYS A 283 9.92 -25.98 -3.83
C CYS A 283 8.81 -26.09 -4.87
N TYR A 284 8.94 -27.09 -5.75
CA TYR A 284 7.95 -27.41 -6.78
C TYR A 284 6.57 -27.63 -6.16
N GLU A 285 6.51 -28.26 -4.98
CA GLU A 285 5.28 -28.59 -4.26
C GLU A 285 4.50 -27.35 -3.78
N ASP A 286 5.20 -26.23 -3.54
CA ASP A 286 4.58 -24.95 -3.18
C ASP A 286 4.12 -24.17 -4.43
N PHE A 287 4.85 -24.32 -5.52
CA PHE A 287 4.66 -23.51 -6.72
C PHE A 287 3.66 -24.14 -7.70
N ILE A 288 3.78 -25.44 -7.97
CA ILE A 288 3.02 -26.14 -9.01
C ILE A 288 1.95 -27.03 -8.41
N GLU A 289 2.33 -28.11 -7.72
CA GLU A 289 1.44 -28.99 -6.98
C GLU A 289 2.23 -29.93 -6.07
N GLY A 290 1.63 -30.31 -4.93
CA GLY A 290 2.26 -31.23 -4.00
C GLY A 290 1.30 -31.81 -2.98
N PHE A 291 1.67 -32.97 -2.44
CA PHE A 291 0.90 -33.60 -1.37
C PHE A 291 1.07 -32.81 -0.06
N ARG A 292 -0.04 -32.59 0.63
CA ARG A 292 -0.08 -31.97 1.96
C ARG A 292 -0.93 -32.85 2.88
N PRO A 293 -0.57 -32.98 4.17
CA PRO A 293 -1.35 -33.75 5.11
C PRO A 293 -2.75 -33.12 5.25
N THR A 294 -3.76 -33.97 5.33
CA THR A 294 -5.15 -33.53 5.59
C THR A 294 -5.29 -33.06 7.04
N SER A 295 -6.22 -32.14 7.31
CA SER A 295 -6.42 -31.56 8.65
C SER A 295 -6.87 -32.56 9.71
N ASP A 296 -7.48 -33.67 9.28
CA ASP A 296 -7.90 -34.79 10.11
C ASP A 296 -6.81 -35.86 10.30
N GLY A 297 -5.63 -35.69 9.69
CA GLY A 297 -4.51 -36.62 9.77
C GLY A 297 -4.75 -37.96 9.07
N SER A 298 -5.83 -38.11 8.30
CA SER A 298 -6.23 -39.37 7.67
C SER A 298 -5.39 -39.74 6.43
N GLY A 299 -4.60 -38.79 5.91
CA GLY A 299 -3.68 -39.06 4.81
C GLY A 299 -3.11 -37.78 4.19
N PHE A 300 -2.91 -37.84 2.88
CA PHE A 300 -2.39 -36.72 2.09
C PHE A 300 -3.39 -36.34 1.00
N GLU A 301 -3.61 -35.05 0.82
CA GLU A 301 -4.35 -34.49 -0.29
C GLU A 301 -3.41 -33.75 -1.24
N LEU A 302 -3.66 -33.86 -2.54
CA LEU A 302 -2.92 -33.08 -3.53
C LEU A 302 -3.42 -31.64 -3.50
N LYS A 303 -2.52 -30.69 -3.21
CA LYS A 303 -2.80 -29.26 -3.27
C LYS A 303 -2.16 -28.66 -4.50
N GLU A 304 -2.91 -27.80 -5.17
CA GLU A 304 -2.37 -26.96 -6.24
C GLU A 304 -1.49 -25.86 -5.64
N GLY A 305 -0.30 -25.69 -6.20
CA GLY A 305 0.58 -24.58 -5.90
C GLY A 305 0.10 -23.27 -6.53
N ILE A 306 0.75 -22.18 -6.16
CA ILE A 306 0.33 -20.83 -6.57
C ILE A 306 0.33 -20.63 -8.09
N PHE A 307 1.36 -21.11 -8.80
CA PHE A 307 1.47 -20.96 -10.25
C PHE A 307 0.39 -21.73 -11.00
N LYS A 308 0.09 -22.96 -10.58
CA LYS A 308 -1.01 -23.76 -11.16
C LYS A 308 -2.36 -23.06 -10.99
N ARG A 309 -2.64 -22.52 -9.81
CA ARG A 309 -3.88 -21.75 -9.54
C ARG A 309 -3.98 -20.49 -10.40
N ILE A 310 -2.87 -19.78 -10.61
CA ILE A 310 -2.84 -18.58 -11.46
C ILE A 310 -3.09 -18.95 -12.92
N CYS A 311 -2.46 -20.02 -13.42
CA CYS A 311 -2.69 -20.51 -14.78
C CYS A 311 -4.16 -20.91 -15.01
N LYS A 312 -4.81 -21.54 -14.02
CA LYS A 312 -6.26 -21.82 -14.08
C LYS A 312 -7.10 -20.54 -14.13
N LYS A 313 -6.79 -19.54 -13.29
CA LYS A 313 -7.46 -18.23 -13.31
C LYS A 313 -7.29 -17.53 -14.66
N ALA A 314 -6.07 -17.50 -15.19
CA ALA A 314 -5.75 -16.88 -16.47
C ALA A 314 -6.44 -17.56 -17.65
N SER A 315 -6.48 -18.90 -17.65
CA SER A 315 -7.21 -19.67 -18.68
C SER A 315 -8.72 -19.40 -18.67
N ALA A 316 -9.31 -19.15 -17.49
CA ALA A 316 -10.73 -18.85 -17.34
C ALA A 316 -11.11 -17.40 -17.72
N ALA A 317 -10.13 -16.52 -17.93
CA ALA A 317 -10.33 -15.12 -18.24
C ALA A 317 -9.35 -14.65 -19.34
N PRO A 318 -9.53 -15.11 -20.59
CA PRO A 318 -8.58 -14.86 -21.68
C PRO A 318 -8.41 -13.37 -22.04
N ASP A 319 -9.43 -12.55 -21.78
CA ASP A 319 -9.40 -11.10 -22.04
C ASP A 319 -8.68 -10.29 -20.95
N ILE A 320 -8.20 -10.94 -19.89
CA ILE A 320 -7.52 -10.31 -18.76
C ILE A 320 -6.07 -10.77 -18.74
N ASN A 321 -5.12 -9.83 -18.77
CA ASN A 321 -3.72 -10.17 -18.58
C ASN A 321 -3.42 -10.32 -17.08
N PHE A 322 -2.73 -11.39 -16.72
CA PHE A 322 -2.31 -11.69 -15.35
C PHE A 322 -0.80 -11.51 -15.20
N LEU A 323 -0.35 -11.02 -14.05
CA LEU A 323 1.07 -10.84 -13.73
C LEU A 323 1.39 -11.59 -12.45
N ILE A 324 2.45 -12.40 -12.46
CA ILE A 324 3.09 -12.92 -11.25
C ILE A 324 4.43 -12.23 -11.06
N ILE A 325 4.61 -11.62 -9.89
CA ILE A 325 5.86 -11.04 -9.45
C ILE A 325 6.57 -12.04 -8.54
N ILE A 326 7.80 -12.40 -8.89
CA ILE A 326 8.67 -13.32 -8.14
C ILE A 326 9.82 -12.50 -7.57
N ASP A 327 9.68 -12.07 -6.32
CA ASP A 327 10.73 -11.33 -5.63
C ASP A 327 11.87 -12.28 -5.23
N GLU A 328 13.11 -11.80 -5.30
CA GLU A 328 14.31 -12.58 -4.99
C GLU A 328 14.37 -13.91 -5.78
N ILE A 329 14.08 -13.87 -7.08
CA ILE A 329 13.93 -15.06 -7.95
C ILE A 329 15.15 -15.99 -7.92
N ASN A 330 16.34 -15.44 -7.66
CA ASN A 330 17.59 -16.17 -7.61
C ASN A 330 17.82 -16.89 -6.26
N ARG A 331 17.09 -16.58 -5.18
CA ARG A 331 17.23 -17.25 -3.87
C ARG A 331 16.64 -18.66 -3.83
N GLY A 332 15.86 -19.05 -4.84
CA GLY A 332 15.36 -20.40 -5.02
C GLY A 332 16.03 -21.09 -6.22
N ASP A 333 16.05 -22.42 -6.21
CA ASP A 333 16.43 -23.20 -7.39
C ASP A 333 15.32 -23.14 -8.44
N VAL A 334 15.35 -22.12 -9.29
CA VAL A 334 14.30 -21.83 -10.27
C VAL A 334 14.06 -23.02 -11.22
N ALA A 335 15.11 -23.74 -11.59
CA ALA A 335 15.00 -24.90 -12.46
C ALA A 335 14.22 -26.01 -11.77
N ARG A 336 14.52 -26.30 -10.50
CA ARG A 336 13.79 -27.27 -9.70
C ARG A 336 12.36 -26.84 -9.38
N ILE A 337 12.14 -25.55 -9.08
CA ILE A 337 10.80 -25.01 -8.75
C ILE A 337 9.86 -25.09 -9.95
N LEU A 338 10.35 -24.77 -11.16
CA LEU A 338 9.55 -24.85 -12.38
C LEU A 338 9.41 -26.27 -12.93
N GLY A 339 10.39 -27.14 -12.67
CA GLY A 339 10.40 -28.51 -13.18
C GLY A 339 10.26 -28.54 -14.71
N GLU A 340 9.31 -29.32 -15.20
CA GLU A 340 8.98 -29.46 -16.61
C GLU A 340 8.39 -28.19 -17.25
N LEU A 341 7.87 -27.27 -16.44
CA LEU A 341 7.25 -26.03 -16.93
C LEU A 341 8.26 -25.00 -17.40
N ILE A 342 9.57 -25.25 -17.17
CA ILE A 342 10.65 -24.42 -17.69
C ILE A 342 10.49 -24.16 -19.20
N THR A 343 10.00 -25.15 -19.96
CA THR A 343 9.80 -25.00 -21.40
C THR A 343 8.53 -24.21 -21.70
N LEU A 344 7.49 -24.34 -20.88
CA LEU A 344 6.17 -23.75 -21.11
C LEU A 344 6.08 -22.27 -20.74
N ILE A 345 7.01 -21.76 -19.93
CA ILE A 345 7.07 -20.32 -19.64
C ILE A 345 7.54 -19.51 -20.86
N GLU A 346 8.21 -20.12 -21.84
CA GLU A 346 8.61 -19.44 -23.09
C GLU A 346 7.39 -18.87 -23.82
N GLY A 347 7.47 -17.62 -24.29
CA GLY A 347 6.32 -16.91 -24.86
C GLY A 347 5.66 -17.64 -26.03
N ASP A 348 6.44 -18.29 -26.88
CA ASP A 348 6.00 -19.02 -28.07
C ASP A 348 5.52 -20.46 -27.79
N LYS A 349 5.67 -20.96 -26.55
CA LYS A 349 5.30 -22.32 -26.11
C LYS A 349 4.17 -22.33 -25.09
N ARG A 350 3.32 -21.31 -25.13
CA ARG A 350 2.15 -21.14 -24.26
C ARG A 350 0.88 -21.55 -24.97
N GLY A 351 -0.13 -21.88 -24.19
CA GLY A 351 -1.43 -22.34 -24.67
C GLY A 351 -1.55 -23.87 -24.75
N GLN A 352 -2.79 -24.31 -24.99
CA GLN A 352 -3.19 -25.71 -24.87
C GLN A 352 -2.44 -26.66 -25.82
N ASN A 353 -1.96 -26.15 -26.96
CA ASN A 353 -1.21 -26.93 -27.95
C ASN A 353 0.15 -27.43 -27.44
N TYR A 354 0.69 -26.80 -26.39
CA TYR A 354 1.96 -27.16 -25.77
C TYR A 354 1.77 -27.87 -24.41
N ALA A 355 0.54 -28.29 -24.09
CA ALA A 355 0.27 -28.92 -22.81
C ALA A 355 1.16 -30.15 -22.56
N THR A 356 1.64 -30.27 -21.32
CA THR A 356 2.39 -31.43 -20.83
C THR A 356 1.61 -32.12 -19.70
N LEU A 357 1.99 -33.34 -19.34
CA LEU A 357 1.42 -34.04 -18.18
C LEU A 357 2.24 -33.70 -16.94
N LEU A 358 1.59 -33.18 -15.90
CA LEU A 358 2.24 -32.95 -14.61
C LEU A 358 2.66 -34.29 -13.98
N PRO A 359 3.83 -34.37 -13.32
CA PRO A 359 4.38 -35.63 -12.81
C PRO A 359 3.57 -36.22 -11.66
N ILE A 360 2.89 -35.40 -10.85
CA ILE A 360 2.19 -35.84 -9.65
C ILE A 360 0.72 -36.16 -9.97
N SER A 361 -0.05 -35.18 -10.45
CA SER A 361 -1.47 -35.34 -10.79
C SER A 361 -1.73 -36.16 -12.05
N LYS A 362 -0.75 -36.22 -12.97
CA LYS A 362 -0.92 -36.72 -14.35
C LYS A 362 -1.97 -35.96 -15.16
N GLU A 363 -2.33 -34.75 -14.73
CA GLU A 363 -3.24 -33.88 -15.47
C GLU A 363 -2.50 -33.14 -16.60
N PRO A 364 -3.15 -32.93 -17.76
CA PRO A 364 -2.66 -31.99 -18.76
C PRO A 364 -2.59 -30.57 -18.18
N PHE A 365 -1.46 -29.90 -18.40
CA PHE A 365 -1.20 -28.56 -17.92
C PHE A 365 -0.44 -27.74 -18.96
N TRP A 366 -0.82 -26.47 -19.11
CA TRP A 366 -0.15 -25.51 -19.96
C TRP A 366 -0.09 -24.14 -19.27
N VAL A 367 0.85 -23.31 -19.69
CA VAL A 367 0.94 -21.91 -19.27
C VAL A 367 0.10 -21.07 -20.23
N PRO A 368 -0.84 -20.23 -19.75
CA PRO A 368 -1.65 -19.37 -20.61
C PRO A 368 -0.83 -18.25 -21.27
N GLU A 369 -1.26 -17.83 -22.46
CA GLU A 369 -0.64 -16.73 -23.21
C GLU A 369 -0.79 -15.39 -22.47
N ASN A 370 -1.92 -15.18 -21.78
CA ASN A 370 -2.22 -13.98 -21.02
C ASN A 370 -1.58 -13.92 -19.61
N LEU A 371 -0.63 -14.79 -19.28
CA LEU A 371 0.14 -14.73 -18.03
C LEU A 371 1.50 -14.06 -18.26
N TYR A 372 1.98 -13.24 -17.33
CA TYR A 372 3.27 -12.57 -17.41
C TYR A 372 4.05 -12.81 -16.14
N ILE A 373 5.36 -13.02 -16.26
CA ILE A 373 6.25 -13.29 -15.12
C ILE A 373 7.27 -12.17 -14.99
N LEU A 374 7.33 -11.53 -13.82
CA LEU A 374 8.32 -10.52 -13.51
C LEU A 374 9.13 -10.92 -12.28
N GLY A 375 10.39 -11.27 -12.47
CA GLY A 375 11.33 -11.54 -11.38
C GLY A 375 12.03 -10.27 -10.90
N THR A 376 12.45 -10.23 -9.64
CA THR A 376 13.48 -9.30 -9.15
C THR A 376 14.71 -10.09 -8.71
N MET A 377 15.90 -9.55 -8.96
CA MET A 377 17.17 -10.21 -8.66
C MET A 377 18.19 -9.21 -8.12
N ASN A 378 18.66 -9.42 -6.89
CA ASN A 378 19.84 -8.73 -6.38
C ASN A 378 21.10 -9.40 -6.92
N THR A 379 22.00 -8.61 -7.50
CA THR A 379 23.24 -9.12 -8.13
C THR A 379 24.44 -9.15 -7.19
N ALA A 380 24.38 -8.42 -6.07
CA ALA A 380 25.49 -8.32 -5.12
C ALA A 380 25.66 -9.58 -4.24
N ASP A 381 24.59 -10.36 -4.08
CA ASP A 381 24.51 -11.52 -3.19
C ASP A 381 25.29 -12.71 -3.76
N LYS A 382 26.41 -13.04 -3.11
CA LYS A 382 27.30 -14.15 -3.49
C LYS A 382 26.83 -15.53 -3.04
N SER A 383 25.85 -15.59 -2.14
CA SER A 383 25.30 -16.81 -1.56
C SER A 383 24.23 -17.49 -2.43
N ILE A 384 24.04 -17.00 -3.66
CA ILE A 384 22.92 -17.34 -4.52
C ILE A 384 23.36 -18.27 -5.65
N SER A 385 22.55 -19.29 -5.95
CA SER A 385 22.72 -20.12 -7.14
C SER A 385 22.73 -19.24 -8.39
N LEU A 386 23.79 -19.35 -9.20
CA LEU A 386 23.82 -18.78 -10.54
C LEU A 386 22.60 -19.28 -11.31
N MET A 387 21.79 -18.37 -11.85
CA MET A 387 20.64 -18.74 -12.64
C MET A 387 21.12 -19.54 -13.85
N ASP A 388 20.63 -20.77 -14.01
CA ASP A 388 21.05 -21.66 -15.10
C ASP A 388 20.87 -20.96 -16.46
N LEU A 389 21.80 -21.18 -17.39
CA LEU A 389 21.74 -20.68 -18.76
C LEU A 389 20.41 -21.03 -19.46
N ALA A 390 19.84 -22.20 -19.16
CA ALA A 390 18.54 -22.62 -19.65
C ALA A 390 17.44 -21.65 -19.18
N ILE A 391 17.44 -21.28 -17.89
CA ILE A 391 16.49 -20.31 -17.36
C ILE A 391 16.76 -18.92 -17.94
N ARG A 392 18.02 -18.50 -17.99
CA ARG A 392 18.42 -17.17 -18.47
C ARG A 392 17.92 -16.85 -19.88
N ARG A 393 17.86 -17.84 -20.78
CA ARG A 393 17.37 -17.65 -22.16
C ARG A 393 15.86 -17.41 -22.27
N ARG A 394 15.10 -17.68 -21.20
CA ARG A 394 13.62 -17.65 -21.16
C ARG A 394 13.08 -16.39 -20.50
N PHE A 395 13.97 -15.59 -19.94
CA PHE A 395 13.68 -14.30 -19.34
C PHE A 395 14.45 -13.20 -20.09
N LEU A 396 13.78 -12.07 -20.30
CA LEU A 396 14.45 -10.82 -20.56
C LEU A 396 15.15 -10.34 -19.29
N PHE A 397 16.42 -9.94 -19.35
CA PHE A 397 17.12 -9.34 -18.21
C PHE A 397 17.15 -7.83 -18.37
N TYR A 398 16.40 -7.13 -17.51
CA TYR A 398 16.27 -5.68 -17.54
C TYR A 398 17.13 -5.06 -16.42
N PRO A 399 18.23 -4.36 -16.75
CA PRO A 399 19.14 -3.83 -15.74
C PRO A 399 18.60 -2.57 -15.07
N LEU A 400 18.59 -2.55 -13.75
CA LEU A 400 18.35 -1.36 -12.94
C LEU A 400 19.62 -1.01 -12.16
N ARG A 401 20.37 -0.05 -12.71
CA ARG A 401 21.66 0.43 -12.19
C ARG A 401 21.48 1.62 -11.24
N SER A 402 22.57 2.00 -10.58
CA SER A 402 22.59 3.26 -9.84
C SER A 402 22.30 4.43 -10.80
N ASN A 403 21.47 5.38 -10.37
CA ASN A 403 21.00 6.46 -11.21
C ASN A 403 21.05 7.78 -10.43
N PRO A 404 22.15 8.54 -10.54
CA PRO A 404 22.33 9.82 -9.85
C PRO A 404 21.25 10.85 -10.21
N SER A 405 20.71 10.83 -11.43
CA SER A 405 19.67 11.77 -11.86
C SER A 405 18.38 11.67 -11.03
N VAL A 406 18.12 10.55 -10.36
CA VAL A 406 16.99 10.44 -9.40
C VAL A 406 17.15 11.41 -8.23
N LEU A 407 18.39 11.72 -7.83
CA LEU A 407 18.70 12.67 -6.77
C LEU A 407 18.71 14.12 -7.29
N GLU A 408 18.86 14.33 -8.59
CA GLU A 408 18.92 15.65 -9.23
C GLU A 408 17.53 16.14 -9.68
N ASP A 409 16.75 15.27 -10.33
CA ASP A 409 15.53 15.67 -11.03
C ASP A 409 14.29 15.70 -10.13
N ASN A 410 14.31 14.97 -9.01
CA ASN A 410 13.14 14.83 -8.15
C ASN A 410 13.06 15.96 -7.10
N LYS A 411 12.14 16.91 -7.35
CA LYS A 411 11.92 18.08 -6.50
C LYS A 411 11.44 17.78 -5.09
N ASP A 412 10.92 16.57 -4.83
CA ASP A 412 10.46 16.14 -3.51
C ASP A 412 11.64 15.70 -2.60
N PHE A 413 12.83 15.53 -3.16
CA PHE A 413 14.03 15.10 -2.43
C PHE A 413 15.00 16.27 -2.24
N HIS A 414 15.81 16.20 -1.18
CA HIS A 414 17.00 17.04 -1.05
C HIS A 414 17.99 16.68 -2.17
N GLN A 415 18.32 17.67 -3.01
CA GLN A 415 19.37 17.55 -4.04
C GLN A 415 20.74 17.77 -3.40
N GLU A 416 20.80 18.70 -2.45
CA GLU A 416 22.00 19.07 -1.71
C GLU A 416 21.72 19.14 -0.20
N ILE A 417 22.76 18.88 0.59
CA ILE A 417 22.76 19.06 2.04
C ILE A 417 24.01 19.87 2.39
N GLN A 418 23.83 21.03 3.02
CA GLN A 418 24.93 21.94 3.39
C GLN A 418 25.87 22.29 2.21
N GLY A 419 25.30 22.44 1.00
CA GLY A 419 26.06 22.73 -0.22
C GLY A 419 26.69 21.51 -0.92
N ILE A 420 26.50 20.31 -0.37
CA ILE A 420 27.04 19.07 -0.94
C ILE A 420 25.99 18.38 -1.81
N SER A 421 26.32 18.14 -3.08
CA SER A 421 25.46 17.39 -4.01
C SER A 421 25.45 15.90 -3.70
N LEU A 422 24.25 15.37 -3.41
CA LEU A 422 24.06 13.95 -3.12
C LEU A 422 24.29 13.07 -4.36
N SER A 423 24.04 13.60 -5.56
CA SER A 423 24.32 12.88 -6.81
C SER A 423 25.82 12.71 -7.02
N GLN A 424 26.61 13.74 -6.71
CA GLN A 424 28.07 13.68 -6.80
C GLN A 424 28.67 12.75 -5.74
N VAL A 425 28.15 12.73 -4.52
CA VAL A 425 28.54 11.74 -3.50
C VAL A 425 28.31 10.31 -3.99
N LEU A 426 27.15 10.04 -4.60
CA LEU A 426 26.85 8.71 -5.17
C LEU A 426 27.84 8.30 -6.28
N ILE A 427 28.12 9.25 -7.19
CA ILE A 427 29.06 9.05 -8.30
C ILE A 427 30.45 8.74 -7.75
N GLY A 428 30.93 9.55 -6.80
CA GLY A 428 32.24 9.38 -6.20
C GLY A 428 32.42 8.05 -5.48
N ILE A 429 31.43 7.63 -4.67
CA ILE A 429 31.45 6.29 -4.03
C ILE A 429 31.54 5.19 -5.09
N ASN A 430 30.69 5.24 -6.12
CA ASN A 430 30.67 4.20 -7.16
C ASN A 430 31.93 4.15 -8.02
N GLN A 431 32.55 5.31 -8.31
CA GLN A 431 33.84 5.36 -8.98
C GLN A 431 34.95 4.72 -8.13
N ARG A 432 34.96 5.00 -6.81
CA ARG A 432 35.93 4.39 -5.89
C ARG A 432 35.73 2.89 -5.72
N LEU A 433 34.48 2.43 -5.63
CA LEU A 433 34.16 1.00 -5.65
C LEU A 433 34.77 0.33 -6.90
N LEU A 434 34.52 0.91 -8.09
CA LEU A 434 35.07 0.38 -9.33
C LEU A 434 36.62 0.42 -9.37
N ALA A 435 37.22 1.52 -8.92
CA ALA A 435 38.68 1.66 -8.84
C ALA A 435 39.32 0.67 -7.85
N ALA A 436 38.60 0.28 -6.81
CA ALA A 436 38.98 -0.76 -5.85
C ALA A 436 38.83 -2.20 -6.41
N GLY A 437 38.39 -2.35 -7.67
CA GLY A 437 38.20 -3.65 -8.32
C GLY A 437 36.86 -4.32 -7.97
N ILE A 438 35.93 -3.60 -7.37
CA ILE A 438 34.58 -4.09 -7.07
C ILE A 438 33.72 -3.96 -8.34
N ASP A 439 33.08 -5.06 -8.73
CA ASP A 439 32.27 -5.12 -9.95
C ASP A 439 31.02 -4.21 -9.89
N ARG A 440 30.53 -3.81 -11.06
CA ARG A 440 29.35 -2.92 -11.20
C ARG A 440 28.08 -3.49 -10.61
N ASP A 441 27.98 -4.81 -10.44
CA ASP A 441 26.85 -5.46 -9.77
C ASP A 441 26.78 -5.19 -8.26
N ARG A 442 27.77 -4.48 -7.71
CA ARG A 442 27.90 -4.02 -6.32
C ARG A 442 28.01 -2.49 -6.20
N GLU A 443 27.56 -1.74 -7.20
CA GLU A 443 27.39 -0.29 -7.03
C GLU A 443 26.42 0.02 -5.88
N LEU A 444 26.66 1.15 -5.21
CA LEU A 444 25.71 1.74 -4.28
C LEU A 444 24.53 2.32 -5.06
N GLY A 445 23.32 1.88 -4.71
CA GLY A 445 22.08 2.40 -5.30
C GLY A 445 21.70 3.79 -4.78
N HIS A 446 20.96 4.54 -5.59
CA HIS A 446 20.54 5.90 -5.25
C HIS A 446 19.59 5.98 -4.03
N SER A 447 18.90 4.89 -3.66
CA SER A 447 17.96 4.91 -2.53
C SER A 447 18.63 5.23 -1.20
N PHE A 448 19.90 4.87 -1.02
CA PHE A 448 20.68 5.17 0.19
C PHE A 448 20.84 6.68 0.41
N LEU A 449 20.73 7.50 -0.63
CA LEU A 449 20.90 8.96 -0.53
C LEU A 449 19.58 9.73 -0.73
N ILE A 450 18.44 9.07 -0.99
CA ILE A 450 17.15 9.75 -1.10
C ILE A 450 16.68 10.24 0.27
N ILE A 451 16.64 11.56 0.48
CA ILE A 451 16.10 12.18 1.69
C ILE A 451 14.94 13.10 1.29
N PRO A 452 13.69 12.78 1.67
CA PRO A 452 12.53 13.63 1.35
C PRO A 452 12.61 15.01 2.01
N LYS A 453 12.19 16.07 1.31
CA LYS A 453 12.22 17.46 1.81
C LYS A 453 11.36 17.74 3.05
N ASN A 454 10.41 16.86 3.35
CA ASN A 454 9.57 16.97 4.53
C ASN A 454 10.22 16.39 5.80
N LYS A 455 11.46 15.89 5.71
CA LYS A 455 12.21 15.38 6.85
C LYS A 455 13.02 16.50 7.50
N GLU A 456 12.91 16.61 8.82
CA GLU A 456 13.77 17.45 9.63
C GLU A 456 15.16 16.80 9.75
N ASN A 457 16.19 17.62 9.96
CA ASN A 457 17.60 17.21 10.12
C ASN A 457 18.15 16.28 9.01
N PRO A 458 18.16 16.71 7.73
CA PRO A 458 18.62 15.86 6.62
C PRO A 458 20.09 15.41 6.76
N LEU A 459 20.96 16.23 7.37
CA LEU A 459 22.36 15.86 7.61
C LEU A 459 22.49 14.69 8.60
N GLU A 460 21.71 14.68 9.67
CA GLU A 460 21.67 13.61 10.66
C GLU A 460 21.14 12.31 10.04
N ILE A 461 20.11 12.40 9.19
CA ILE A 461 19.59 11.25 8.43
C ILE A 461 20.69 10.68 7.53
N LEU A 462 21.39 11.54 6.79
CA LEU A 462 22.48 11.12 5.91
C LEU A 462 23.60 10.43 6.69
N ARG A 463 24.02 11.03 7.82
CA ARG A 463 25.01 10.48 8.74
C ARG A 463 24.65 9.08 9.21
N ASN A 464 23.43 8.90 9.70
CA ASN A 464 22.93 7.60 10.16
C ASN A 464 22.96 6.56 9.03
N ARG A 465 22.60 6.93 7.81
CA ARG A 465 22.70 6.01 6.66
C ARG A 465 24.14 5.65 6.32
N PHE A 466 25.08 6.59 6.43
CA PHE A 466 26.48 6.28 6.24
C PHE A 466 26.97 5.26 7.28
N MET A 467 26.68 5.49 8.57
CA MET A 467 27.13 4.62 9.66
C MET A 467 26.50 3.23 9.63
N TYR A 468 25.19 3.15 9.41
CA TYR A 468 24.42 1.94 9.68
C TYR A 468 23.98 1.18 8.43
N GLU A 469 24.12 1.78 7.24
CA GLU A 469 23.71 1.15 5.98
C GLU A 469 24.86 1.09 4.96
N ILE A 470 25.49 2.23 4.65
CA ILE A 470 26.51 2.33 3.59
C ILE A 470 27.84 1.71 4.02
N TYR A 471 28.35 2.06 5.22
CA TYR A 471 29.60 1.51 5.72
C TYR A 471 29.54 -0.03 5.85
N PRO A 472 28.55 -0.64 6.52
CA PRO A 472 28.48 -2.10 6.65
C PRO A 472 28.40 -2.81 5.29
N LEU A 473 27.68 -2.22 4.32
CA LEU A 473 27.57 -2.76 2.97
C LEU A 473 28.92 -2.74 2.24
N ILE A 474 29.66 -1.63 2.33
CA ILE A 474 30.98 -1.50 1.71
C ILE A 474 31.98 -2.44 2.38
N GLU A 475 31.94 -2.57 3.71
CA GLU A 475 32.76 -3.52 4.47
C GLU A 475 32.53 -4.97 3.99
N GLU A 476 31.26 -5.36 3.78
CA GLU A 476 30.91 -6.66 3.22
C GLU A 476 31.43 -6.83 1.79
N TYR A 477 31.30 -5.80 0.94
CA TYR A 477 31.80 -5.85 -0.43
C TYR A 477 33.32 -6.05 -0.50
N CYS A 478 34.04 -5.46 0.44
CA CYS A 478 35.49 -5.57 0.59
C CYS A 478 35.92 -6.88 1.28
N TYR A 479 35.01 -7.76 1.70
CA TYR A 479 35.33 -9.00 2.43
C TYR A 479 36.22 -8.78 3.66
N ALA A 480 35.97 -7.71 4.41
CA ALA A 480 36.84 -7.28 5.51
C ALA A 480 38.30 -6.96 5.12
N ASP A 481 38.60 -6.74 3.83
CA ASP A 481 39.83 -6.06 3.40
C ASP A 481 39.72 -4.56 3.74
N ARG A 482 40.23 -4.26 4.92
CA ARG A 482 40.27 -2.94 5.54
C ARG A 482 40.93 -1.87 4.65
N SER A 483 41.92 -2.25 3.84
CA SER A 483 42.61 -1.32 2.95
C SER A 483 41.74 -0.87 1.78
N LEU A 484 40.78 -1.69 1.37
CA LEU A 484 39.81 -1.32 0.33
C LEU A 484 38.73 -0.41 0.89
N VAL A 485 38.28 -0.65 2.13
CA VAL A 485 37.30 0.21 2.81
C VAL A 485 37.84 1.64 2.94
N GLU A 486 39.09 1.81 3.37
CA GLU A 486 39.77 3.11 3.44
C GLU A 486 39.86 3.79 2.06
N LYS A 487 40.21 3.04 1.00
CA LYS A 487 40.25 3.60 -0.37
C LYS A 487 38.89 4.12 -0.86
N ILE A 488 37.79 3.54 -0.37
CA ILE A 488 36.43 3.90 -0.80
C ILE A 488 35.90 5.06 0.04
N LEU A 489 35.93 4.93 1.37
CA LEU A 489 35.32 5.88 2.30
C LEU A 489 36.27 7.00 2.73
N GLY A 490 37.56 6.88 2.44
CA GLY A 490 38.57 7.88 2.76
C GLY A 490 38.66 8.13 4.26
N GLN A 491 38.66 9.39 4.66
CA GLN A 491 38.84 9.80 6.05
C GLN A 491 37.72 9.34 6.98
N MET A 492 36.54 8.94 6.47
CA MET A 492 35.44 8.44 7.32
C MET A 492 35.80 7.17 8.10
N VAL A 493 36.90 6.51 7.74
CA VAL A 493 37.42 5.33 8.44
C VAL A 493 38.91 5.53 8.76
N ASP A 494 39.39 4.84 9.78
CA ASP A 494 40.81 4.78 10.10
C ASP A 494 41.60 3.91 9.10
N GLN A 495 42.92 3.82 9.30
CA GLN A 495 43.81 2.98 8.47
C GLN A 495 43.51 1.48 8.57
N MET A 496 42.70 1.08 9.55
CA MET A 496 42.18 -0.27 9.71
C MET A 496 40.75 -0.39 9.15
N GLY A 497 40.27 0.57 8.38
CA GLY A 497 38.95 0.53 7.75
C GLY A 497 37.80 0.52 8.76
N ILE A 498 38.02 0.95 10.00
CA ILE A 498 37.01 1.06 11.07
C ILE A 498 36.46 2.48 11.05
N LEU A 499 35.15 2.66 11.20
CA LEU A 499 34.51 3.98 11.30
C LEU A 499 35.17 4.86 12.37
N ASP A 500 35.49 6.09 12.01
CA ASP A 500 35.99 7.10 12.95
C ASP A 500 34.82 7.84 13.61
N GLU A 501 34.47 7.44 14.84
CA GLU A 501 33.36 8.04 15.60
C GLU A 501 33.51 9.56 15.78
N GLU A 502 34.73 10.11 15.85
CA GLU A 502 34.91 11.57 16.00
C GLU A 502 34.46 12.35 14.76
N ILE A 503 34.55 11.74 13.58
CA ILE A 503 34.05 12.33 12.33
C ILE A 503 32.53 12.28 12.33
N PHE A 504 31.97 11.15 12.76
CA PHE A 504 30.52 10.96 12.83
C PHE A 504 29.86 11.63 14.03
N ASP A 505 30.60 12.24 14.95
CA ASP A 505 30.05 13.09 16.02
C ASP A 505 30.19 14.60 15.72
N ASN A 506 30.87 14.97 14.63
CA ASN A 506 31.16 16.36 14.29
C ASN A 506 30.64 16.73 12.89
N ASP A 507 29.73 17.70 12.82
CA ASP A 507 29.11 18.16 11.56
C ASP A 507 30.11 18.64 10.52
N GLU A 508 31.09 19.46 10.92
CA GLU A 508 32.09 20.03 10.00
C GLU A 508 32.96 18.92 9.41
N LYS A 509 33.49 18.02 10.26
CA LYS A 509 34.31 16.89 9.81
C LYS A 509 33.54 15.95 8.86
N PHE A 510 32.27 15.66 9.16
CA PHE A 510 31.45 14.80 8.31
C PHE A 510 31.15 15.45 6.96
N ILE A 511 30.85 16.75 6.93
CA ILE A 511 30.65 17.55 5.71
C ILE A 511 31.93 17.55 4.87
N ASP A 512 33.10 17.75 5.48
CA ASP A 512 34.39 17.71 4.77
C ASP A 512 34.63 16.35 4.10
N CYS A 513 34.31 15.25 4.79
CA CYS A 513 34.40 13.91 4.22
C CYS A 513 33.44 13.69 3.05
N LEU A 514 32.21 14.20 3.14
CA LEU A 514 31.23 14.15 2.06
C LEU A 514 31.68 14.98 0.84
N ASN A 515 32.30 16.14 1.07
CA ASN A 515 32.91 16.94 0.01
C ASN A 515 34.05 16.19 -0.67
N ALA A 516 34.93 15.57 0.11
CA ALA A 516 36.00 14.74 -0.44
C ALA A 516 35.46 13.59 -1.30
N LEU A 517 34.32 12.99 -0.95
CA LEU A 517 33.63 11.97 -1.77
C LEU A 517 33.07 12.56 -3.07
N SER A 518 32.54 13.79 -3.05
CA SER A 518 31.91 14.42 -4.21
C SER A 518 32.89 15.01 -5.23
N GLU A 519 34.13 15.31 -4.81
CA GLU A 519 35.17 15.93 -5.65
C GLU A 519 36.01 14.94 -6.48
N SER A 520 35.79 13.63 -6.36
CA SER A 520 36.51 12.63 -7.19
C SER A 520 36.19 12.85 -8.68
N LYS A 521 37.13 13.49 -9.39
CA LYS A 521 37.15 13.65 -10.85
C LYS A 521 37.90 12.52 -11.55
#